data_AF-A0A535AWG2-F1
#
_entry.id   AF-A0A535AWG2-F1
#
_cell.length_a   1.000
_cell.length_b   1.000
_cell.length_c   1.000
_cell.angle_alpha   90.00
_cell.angle_beta   90.00
_cell.angle_gamma   90.00
#
_symmetry.space_group_name_H-M   'P 1'
#
loop_
_entity.id
_entity.type
_entity.pdbx_description
1 polymer ?
#
loop_
_entity_poly.entity_id
_entity_poly.type
_entity_poly.pdbx_seq_one_letter_code
_entity_poly.pdbx_strand_id
1 'polypeptide(L)'
;MRIADIYRKDIWNQVAYLGEDNDLRSVIGDTIGRLPDDALLLAADRCVFVSVGRTVEGMTLPGDVLQRVDEDDPTWLILLDDRIMDTKEADDVESVIAHEIAHAFLGHNRMTDDGDRSVEIATCKLVREWGFEGSGTDESRHH
;
A
#
# COMPACT_ATOMS: atom_id res chain seq x y z
N MET A 1 4.25 3.03 26.08
CA MET A 1 3.58 3.46 24.84
C MET A 1 4.23 2.66 23.73
N ARG A 2 3.47 1.83 23.00
CA ARG A 2 4.05 1.03 21.92
C ARG A 2 4.40 1.97 20.77
N ILE A 3 5.42 1.64 19.97
CA ILE A 3 5.86 2.49 18.85
C ILE A 3 4.69 2.72 17.87
N ALA A 4 3.89 1.68 17.59
CA ALA A 4 2.67 1.80 16.79
C ALA A 4 1.66 2.84 17.34
N ASP A 5 1.58 3.04 18.66
CA ASP A 5 0.69 4.06 19.24
C ASP A 5 1.17 5.50 18.93
N ILE A 6 2.47 5.70 18.68
CA ILE A 6 3.04 6.99 18.27
C ILE A 6 2.68 7.26 16.81
N TYR A 7 2.89 6.25 15.96
CA TYR A 7 2.55 6.33 14.54
C TYR A 7 1.06 6.58 14.33
N ARG A 8 0.17 5.87 15.04
CA ARG A 8 -1.29 6.10 14.92
C ARG A 8 -1.72 7.52 15.31
N LYS A 9 -1.04 8.16 16.26
CA LYS A 9 -1.38 9.53 16.71
C LYS A 9 -1.02 10.60 15.70
N ASP A 10 -0.08 10.34 14.81
CA ASP A 10 0.49 11.32 13.88
C ASP A 10 0.65 10.76 12.45
N ILE A 11 -0.19 9.79 12.07
CA ILE A 11 -0.06 9.05 10.81
C ILE A 11 -0.02 10.00 9.61
N TRP A 12 -0.82 11.07 9.67
CA TRP A 12 -0.91 12.17 8.71
C TRP A 12 0.42 12.85 8.36
N ASN A 13 1.31 12.94 9.33
CA ASN A 13 2.63 13.56 9.20
C ASN A 13 3.70 12.56 8.75
N GLN A 14 3.38 11.27 8.75
CA GLN A 14 4.32 10.17 8.51
C GLN A 14 4.08 9.47 7.17
N VAL A 15 2.90 9.61 6.58
CA VAL A 15 2.66 9.15 5.20
C VAL A 15 3.55 9.92 4.23
N ALA A 16 4.51 9.23 3.63
CA ALA A 16 5.32 9.73 2.53
C ALA A 16 4.51 9.63 1.23
N TYR A 17 3.67 10.63 0.94
CA TYR A 17 2.86 10.71 -0.28
C TYR A 17 3.37 11.80 -1.23
N LEU A 18 3.67 11.41 -2.47
CA LEU A 18 4.07 12.27 -3.58
C LEU A 18 2.92 12.37 -4.58
N GLY A 19 1.99 13.29 -4.33
CA GLY A 19 0.86 13.60 -5.21
C GLY A 19 0.16 14.89 -4.77
N GLU A 20 -0.79 15.36 -5.57
CA GLU A 20 -1.53 16.62 -5.31
C GLU A 20 -2.90 16.40 -4.68
N ASP A 21 -3.41 15.16 -4.69
CA ASP A 21 -4.74 14.82 -4.18
C ASP A 21 -4.72 14.61 -2.65
N ASN A 22 -5.30 15.56 -1.92
CA ASN A 22 -5.39 15.49 -0.46
C ASN A 22 -6.41 14.45 0.02
N ASP A 23 -7.43 14.14 -0.78
CA ASP A 23 -8.44 13.14 -0.42
C ASP A 23 -7.82 11.75 -0.54
N LEU A 24 -7.05 11.48 -1.61
CA LEU A 24 -6.29 10.24 -1.72
C LEU A 24 -5.24 10.11 -0.60
N ARG A 25 -4.53 11.20 -0.27
CA ARG A 25 -3.62 11.22 0.90
C ARG A 25 -4.38 10.86 2.18
N SER A 26 -5.63 11.30 2.31
CA SER A 26 -6.51 10.98 3.43
C SER A 26 -6.81 9.50 3.53
N VAL A 27 -7.28 8.91 2.43
CA VAL A 27 -7.60 7.49 2.39
C VAL A 27 -6.36 6.63 2.67
N ILE A 28 -5.17 7.03 2.19
CA ILE A 28 -3.92 6.34 2.52
C ILE A 28 -3.67 6.37 4.04
N GLY A 29 -3.79 7.54 4.67
CA GLY A 29 -3.61 7.68 6.12
C GLY A 29 -4.58 6.83 6.94
N ASP A 30 -5.86 6.86 6.56
CA ASP A 30 -6.92 6.07 7.20
C ASP A 30 -6.70 4.56 7.03
N THR A 31 -6.31 4.13 5.83
CA THR A 31 -5.95 2.74 5.53
C THR A 31 -4.80 2.27 6.43
N ILE A 32 -3.70 3.03 6.50
CA ILE A 32 -2.53 2.67 7.32
C ILE A 32 -2.91 2.64 8.81
N GLY A 33 -3.73 3.57 9.28
CA GLY A 33 -4.18 3.61 10.68
C GLY A 33 -4.96 2.37 11.12
N ARG A 34 -5.60 1.67 10.17
CA ARG A 34 -6.38 0.45 10.39
C ARG A 34 -5.55 -0.83 10.33
N LEU A 35 -4.33 -0.77 9.82
CA LEU A 35 -3.45 -1.94 9.73
C LEU A 35 -3.05 -2.49 11.12
N PRO A 36 -2.74 -3.80 11.21
CA PRO A 36 -2.08 -4.35 12.39
C PRO A 36 -0.69 -3.72 12.59
N ASP A 37 -0.20 -3.76 13.84
CA ASP A 37 0.99 -3.02 14.27
C ASP A 37 2.21 -3.21 13.34
N ASP A 38 2.52 -4.45 12.93
CA ASP A 38 3.70 -4.74 12.10
C ASP A 38 3.57 -4.17 10.68
N ALA A 39 2.39 -4.30 10.07
CA ALA A 39 2.13 -3.76 8.73
C ALA A 39 2.04 -2.24 8.75
N LEU A 40 1.51 -1.65 9.82
CA LEU A 40 1.49 -0.21 10.04
C LEU A 40 2.90 0.35 10.12
N LEU A 41 3.79 -0.27 10.91
CA LEU A 41 5.17 0.17 11.05
C LEU A 41 5.91 0.10 9.71
N LEU A 42 5.75 -0.99 8.96
CA LEU A 42 6.33 -1.11 7.62
C LEU A 42 5.79 -0.03 6.67
N ALA A 43 4.46 0.15 6.62
CA ALA A 43 3.85 1.12 5.72
C ALA A 43 4.26 2.57 6.03
N ALA A 44 4.36 2.93 7.30
CA ALA A 44 4.69 4.29 7.70
C ALA A 44 6.18 4.60 7.65
N ASP A 45 7.05 3.61 7.85
CA ASP A 45 8.51 3.81 7.87
C ASP A 45 9.14 3.59 6.49
N ARG A 46 8.59 2.65 5.70
CA ARG A 46 9.26 2.12 4.52
C ARG A 46 8.46 2.21 3.23
N CYS A 47 7.17 2.56 3.26
CA CYS A 47 6.40 2.76 2.02
C CYS A 47 6.35 4.24 1.63
N VAL A 48 6.64 4.51 0.36
CA VAL A 48 6.47 5.80 -0.30
C VAL A 48 5.34 5.66 -1.31
N PHE A 49 4.28 6.42 -1.14
CA PHE A 49 3.12 6.43 -2.02
C PHE A 49 3.31 7.50 -3.11
N VAL A 50 3.06 7.16 -4.36
CA VAL A 50 3.17 8.10 -5.49
C VAL A 50 1.90 8.04 -6.31
N SER A 51 1.29 9.20 -6.55
CA SER A 51 0.24 9.28 -7.55
C SER A 51 0.89 9.41 -8.94
N VAL A 52 0.61 8.47 -9.84
CA VAL A 52 1.16 8.46 -11.21
C VAL A 52 0.24 9.13 -12.24
N GLY A 53 -0.74 9.90 -11.77
CA GLY A 53 -1.76 10.47 -12.61
C GLY A 53 -2.61 9.39 -13.31
N ARG A 54 -3.36 9.83 -14.32
CA ARG A 54 -4.53 9.14 -14.91
C ARG A 54 -4.30 7.85 -15.71
N THR A 55 -3.30 7.03 -15.38
CA THR A 55 -2.90 5.92 -16.28
C THR A 55 -2.61 4.57 -15.62
N VAL A 56 -2.55 4.43 -14.29
CA VAL A 56 -2.15 3.16 -13.63
C VAL A 56 -2.93 2.93 -12.33
N GLU A 57 -3.76 1.87 -12.25
CA GLU A 57 -4.63 1.53 -11.08
C GLU A 57 -3.90 1.22 -9.75
N GLY A 58 -2.57 1.20 -9.75
CA GLY A 58 -1.72 1.02 -8.59
C GLY A 58 -0.60 0.01 -8.87
N MET A 59 0.59 0.21 -8.33
CA MET A 59 1.75 -0.66 -8.60
C MET A 59 2.80 -0.52 -7.50
N THR A 60 3.15 -1.61 -6.84
CA THR A 60 4.25 -1.65 -5.88
C THR A 60 5.59 -2.03 -6.53
N LEU A 61 6.63 -1.23 -6.30
CA LEU A 61 8.00 -1.44 -6.78
C LEU A 61 8.98 -1.50 -5.59
N PRO A 62 10.05 -2.30 -5.67
CA PRO A 62 11.08 -2.32 -4.65
C PRO A 62 11.92 -1.04 -4.72
N GLY A 63 12.41 -0.58 -3.57
CA GLY A 63 13.17 0.67 -3.40
C GLY A 63 14.56 0.63 -4.00
N ASP A 64 14.93 -0.44 -4.69
CA ASP A 64 16.15 -0.57 -5.49
C ASP A 64 16.26 0.56 -6.53
N VAL A 65 15.12 1.09 -6.97
CA VAL A 65 14.99 2.24 -7.87
C VAL A 65 15.37 3.57 -7.18
N LEU A 66 15.32 3.61 -5.85
CA LEU A 66 15.56 4.78 -4.99
C LEU A 66 16.62 4.51 -3.90
N GLN A 67 17.52 3.52 -4.07
CA GLN A 67 18.41 3.06 -3.00
C GLN A 67 19.00 4.22 -2.20
N ARG A 68 18.60 4.30 -0.92
CA ARG A 68 19.42 4.93 0.09
C ARG A 68 20.62 4.04 0.28
N VAL A 69 21.78 4.58 -0.06
CA VAL A 69 23.07 3.95 0.20
C VAL A 69 23.13 3.67 1.71
N ASP A 70 23.28 2.41 2.10
CA ASP A 70 23.53 1.90 3.48
C ASP A 70 22.38 1.35 4.35
N GLU A 71 21.22 0.92 3.82
CA GLU A 71 20.21 0.20 4.63
C GLU A 71 19.93 -1.22 4.10
N ASP A 72 20.02 -2.23 4.98
CA ASP A 72 19.69 -3.66 4.70
C ASP A 72 18.20 -3.89 4.41
N ASP A 73 17.39 -2.85 4.52
CA ASP A 73 15.93 -2.90 4.49
C ASP A 73 15.39 -2.06 3.31
N PRO A 74 14.81 -2.68 2.25
CA PRO A 74 14.30 -1.92 1.12
C PRO A 74 13.15 -0.99 1.51
N THR A 75 13.20 0.25 1.00
CA THR A 75 12.02 1.11 0.85
C THR A 75 11.09 0.48 -0.20
N TRP A 76 9.79 0.72 -0.14
CA TRP A 76 8.81 0.25 -1.12
C TRP A 76 8.11 1.45 -1.76
N LEU A 77 8.02 1.46 -3.08
CA LEU A 77 7.32 2.50 -3.81
C LEU A 77 5.94 1.98 -4.21
N ILE A 78 4.87 2.54 -3.67
CA ILE A 78 3.50 2.19 -4.00
C ILE A 78 2.92 3.27 -4.91
N LEU A 79 2.83 2.96 -6.19
CA LEU A 79 2.17 3.78 -7.18
C LEU A 79 0.66 3.61 -7.03
N LEU A 80 -0.13 4.68 -7.19
CA LEU A 80 -1.59 4.67 -7.16
C LEU A 80 -2.14 5.55 -8.30
N ASP A 81 -3.24 5.14 -8.93
CA ASP A 81 -4.00 6.01 -9.86
C ASP A 81 -4.73 7.05 -9.04
N ASP A 82 -4.68 8.32 -9.46
CA ASP A 82 -5.54 9.34 -8.87
C ASP A 82 -7.02 9.08 -9.18
N ARG A 83 -7.34 8.47 -10.33
CA ARG A 83 -8.73 8.17 -10.73
C ARG A 83 -9.38 7.09 -9.88
N ILE A 84 -8.65 6.41 -9.01
CA ILE A 84 -9.24 5.41 -8.13
C ILE A 84 -10.33 6.05 -7.24
N MET A 85 -10.15 7.32 -6.87
CA MET A 85 -11.12 8.12 -6.10
C MET A 85 -12.37 8.48 -6.92
N ASP A 86 -12.25 8.59 -8.25
CA ASP A 86 -13.37 8.92 -9.15
C ASP A 86 -14.22 7.69 -9.50
N THR A 87 -13.63 6.50 -9.40
CA THR A 87 -14.18 5.27 -10.00
C THR A 87 -14.59 4.21 -8.99
N LYS A 88 -14.21 4.39 -7.72
CA LYS A 88 -14.48 3.43 -6.65
C LYS A 88 -15.03 4.12 -5.41
N GLU A 89 -15.79 3.36 -4.63
CA GLU A 89 -16.20 3.76 -3.30
C GLU A 89 -15.00 3.75 -2.35
N ALA A 90 -15.04 4.55 -1.28
CA ALA A 90 -13.92 4.71 -0.35
C ALA A 90 -13.38 3.39 0.20
N ASP A 91 -14.27 2.49 0.67
CA ASP A 91 -13.90 1.18 1.20
C ASP A 91 -13.13 0.31 0.17
N ASP A 92 -13.48 0.46 -1.11
CA ASP A 92 -12.81 -0.25 -2.21
C ASP A 92 -11.42 0.34 -2.49
N VAL A 93 -11.27 1.67 -2.37
CA VAL A 93 -9.97 2.34 -2.48
C VAL A 93 -9.04 1.90 -1.34
N GLU A 94 -9.54 1.92 -0.10
CA GLU A 94 -8.80 1.44 1.07
C GLU A 94 -8.37 -0.03 0.90
N SER A 95 -9.27 -0.87 0.39
CA SER A 95 -8.97 -2.29 0.11
C SER A 95 -7.83 -2.44 -0.90
N VAL A 96 -7.79 -1.62 -1.96
CA VAL A 96 -6.69 -1.62 -2.94
C VAL A 96 -5.38 -1.13 -2.33
N ILE A 97 -5.40 -0.05 -1.55
CA ILE A 97 -4.20 0.45 -0.87
C ILE A 97 -3.65 -0.62 0.09
N ALA A 98 -4.52 -1.27 0.87
CA ALA A 98 -4.14 -2.37 1.75
C ALA A 98 -3.54 -3.54 0.98
N HIS A 99 -4.05 -3.84 -0.22
CA HIS A 99 -3.49 -4.88 -1.10
C HIS A 99 -2.05 -4.57 -1.55
N GLU A 100 -1.79 -3.34 -1.99
CA GLU A 100 -0.43 -2.95 -2.38
C GLU A 100 0.54 -2.95 -1.17
N ILE A 101 0.07 -2.55 0.02
CA ILE A 101 0.86 -2.68 1.26
C ILE A 101 1.12 -4.15 1.60
N ALA A 102 0.17 -5.05 1.36
CA ALA A 102 0.35 -6.49 1.60
C ALA A 102 1.43 -7.09 0.69
N HIS A 103 1.57 -6.64 -0.57
CA HIS A 103 2.71 -7.03 -1.40
C HIS A 103 4.04 -6.61 -0.76
N ALA A 104 4.17 -5.34 -0.36
CA ALA A 104 5.37 -4.85 0.32
C ALA A 104 5.68 -5.61 1.61
N PHE A 105 4.66 -5.90 2.42
CA PHE A 105 4.79 -6.64 3.67
C PHE A 105 5.26 -8.08 3.47
N LEU A 106 4.80 -8.74 2.42
CA LEU A 106 5.22 -10.09 2.05
C LEU A 106 6.53 -10.14 1.26
N GLY A 107 7.08 -8.97 0.89
CA GLY A 107 8.29 -8.88 0.07
C GLY A 107 8.06 -9.20 -1.40
N HIS A 108 6.82 -9.13 -1.88
CA HIS A 108 6.46 -9.38 -3.27
C HIS A 108 6.78 -8.18 -4.15
N ASN A 109 7.43 -8.43 -5.29
CA ASN A 109 7.85 -7.41 -6.23
C ASN A 109 7.15 -7.63 -7.58
N ARG A 110 6.25 -6.71 -7.96
CA ARG A 110 5.50 -6.78 -9.24
C ARG A 110 6.39 -6.81 -10.49
N MET A 111 7.68 -6.43 -10.42
CA MET A 111 8.59 -6.54 -11.58
C MET A 111 9.14 -7.96 -11.78
N THR A 112 9.23 -8.75 -10.72
CA THR A 112 9.79 -10.11 -10.76
C THR A 112 8.72 -11.19 -10.62
N ASP A 113 7.62 -10.85 -9.94
CA ASP A 113 6.58 -11.79 -9.53
C ASP A 113 5.30 -11.60 -10.37
N ASP A 114 5.36 -10.79 -11.43
CA ASP A 114 4.22 -10.53 -12.32
C ASP A 114 3.64 -11.85 -12.88
N GLY A 115 2.33 -12.03 -12.73
CA GLY A 115 1.63 -13.24 -13.17
C GLY A 115 1.77 -14.47 -12.26
N ASP A 116 2.49 -14.40 -11.13
CA ASP A 116 2.46 -15.48 -10.14
C ASP A 116 1.16 -15.42 -9.32
N ARG A 117 0.24 -16.32 -9.67
CA ARG A 117 -1.05 -16.44 -8.99
C ARG A 117 -0.92 -16.72 -7.49
N SER A 118 0.13 -17.41 -7.05
CA SER A 118 0.30 -17.73 -5.63
C SER A 118 0.59 -16.48 -4.78
N VAL A 119 1.30 -15.52 -5.37
CA VAL A 119 1.57 -14.19 -4.78
C VAL A 119 0.27 -13.43 -4.58
N GLU A 120 -0.56 -13.32 -5.62
CA GLU A 120 -1.85 -12.61 -5.54
C GLU A 120 -2.84 -13.26 -4.55
N ILE A 121 -2.87 -14.60 -4.48
CA ILE A 121 -3.69 -15.32 -3.48
C ILE A 121 -3.20 -15.02 -2.05
N ALA A 122 -1.89 -15.03 -1.83
CA ALA A 122 -1.32 -14.74 -0.51
C ALA A 122 -1.62 -13.30 -0.08
N THR A 123 -1.45 -12.34 -0.98
CA THR A 123 -1.80 -10.92 -0.76
C THR A 123 -3.28 -10.77 -0.42
N CYS A 124 -4.19 -11.27 -1.27
CA CYS A 124 -5.64 -11.18 -1.03
C CYS A 124 -6.06 -11.81 0.30
N LYS A 125 -5.46 -12.95 0.68
CA LYS A 125 -5.72 -13.58 1.98
C LYS A 125 -5.28 -12.69 3.14
N LEU A 126 -4.09 -12.10 3.06
CA LEU A 126 -3.56 -11.23 4.11
C LEU A 126 -4.41 -9.97 4.30
N VAL A 127 -4.86 -9.35 3.21
CA VAL A 127 -5.74 -8.17 3.25
C VAL A 127 -7.07 -8.48 3.95
N ARG A 128 -7.65 -9.65 3.69
CA ARG A 128 -8.85 -10.13 4.41
C ARG A 128 -8.56 -10.36 5.90
N GLU A 129 -7.39 -10.91 6.24
CA GLU A 129 -6.96 -11.08 7.65
C GLU A 129 -6.78 -9.74 8.37
N TRP A 130 -6.46 -8.67 7.65
CA TRP A 130 -6.42 -7.29 8.17
C TRP A 130 -7.80 -6.64 8.29
N GLY A 131 -8.87 -7.30 7.80
CA GLY A 131 -10.25 -6.84 7.94
C GLY A 131 -10.69 -5.83 6.87
N PHE A 132 -9.99 -5.76 5.73
CA PHE A 132 -10.47 -5.00 4.57
C PHE A 132 -11.38 -5.88 3.72
N GLU A 133 -12.48 -5.28 3.27
CA GLU A 133 -13.46 -5.89 2.38
C GLU A 133 -13.51 -5.01 1.13
N GLY A 134 -13.46 -5.62 -0.05
CA GLY A 134 -13.42 -4.86 -1.31
C GLY A 134 -12.56 -5.54 -2.36
N SER A 135 -12.35 -4.83 -3.45
CA SER A 135 -11.74 -5.41 -4.64
C SER A 135 -10.25 -5.71 -4.53
N GLY A 136 -9.54 -5.15 -3.54
CA GLY A 136 -8.18 -5.56 -3.19
C GLY A 136 -8.11 -6.95 -2.53
N THR A 137 -9.25 -7.59 -2.31
CA THR A 137 -9.34 -8.99 -1.87
C THR A 137 -9.82 -9.93 -2.97
N ASP A 138 -10.01 -9.45 -4.21
CA ASP A 138 -10.53 -10.26 -5.31
C ASP A 138 -9.42 -10.92 -6.13
N GLU A 139 -9.23 -12.23 -5.90
CA GLU A 139 -8.25 -13.07 -6.60
C GLU A 139 -8.51 -13.17 -8.12
N SER A 140 -9.71 -12.83 -8.60
CA SER A 140 -10.08 -12.94 -10.02
C SER A 140 -9.69 -11.72 -10.85
N ARG A 141 -9.25 -10.62 -10.21
CA ARG A 141 -8.99 -9.33 -10.86
C ARG A 141 -7.57 -9.19 -11.45
N HIS A 142 -6.67 -10.12 -11.16
CA HIS A 142 -5.23 -10.03 -11.48
C HIS A 142 -4.78 -10.99 -12.60
N HIS A 143 -5.65 -11.22 -13.60
CA HIS A 143 -5.42 -12.12 -14.74
C HIS A 143 -5.35 -11.39 -16.09
#